data_AF-A0A8J2VLU6-F1
#
_entry.id   AF-A0A8J2VLU6-F1
#
_cell.length_a   1.000
_cell.length_b   1.000
_cell.length_c   1.000
_cell.angle_alpha   90.00
_cell.angle_beta   90.00
_cell.angle_gamma   90.00
#
_symmetry.space_group_name_H-M   'P 1'
#
loop_
_entity.id
_entity.type
_entity.pdbx_description
1 polymer ?
#
loop_
_entity_poly.entity_id
_entity_poly.type
_entity_poly.pdbx_seq_one_letter_code
_entity_poly.pdbx_strand_id
1 'polypeptide(L)'
;MENYHVKEHYIINPRTMALLPMDGLFGEHWTIIIEENQILQVKAKAITVIDDSCCFFGSSYIGRKEGAAALLNYTHMAPIAISDAYDMILFPLTSPKNRDCIWLSHKHIRNWQNNDNGTIVQFTNHQVKKLPIFFSTFEIKLNRAAQYRCKLLESHQYAQIAPPYFPGASPIDLEEWVLMKDNGMFEIREAENA
;
A
#
# COMPACT_ATOMS: atom_id res chain seq x y z
N MET A 1 -17.30 -29.44 -0.52
CA MET A 1 -15.91 -29.03 -0.23
C MET A 1 -15.48 -28.21 -1.43
N GLU A 2 -15.43 -26.89 -1.30
CA GLU A 2 -15.07 -26.02 -2.42
C GLU A 2 -13.62 -26.28 -2.85
N ASN A 3 -13.42 -26.41 -4.16
CA ASN A 3 -12.15 -26.77 -4.80
C ASN A 3 -11.13 -25.64 -4.60
N TYR A 4 -10.21 -25.76 -3.64
CA TYR A 4 -9.03 -24.92 -3.60
C TYR A 4 -7.94 -25.54 -4.48
N HIS A 5 -7.36 -24.74 -5.37
CA HIS A 5 -6.23 -25.18 -6.19
C HIS A 5 -4.92 -24.91 -5.43
N VAL A 6 -4.14 -25.96 -5.22
CA VAL A 6 -2.79 -25.87 -4.66
C VAL A 6 -1.81 -25.58 -5.82
N LYS A 7 -0.93 -24.60 -5.63
CA LYS A 7 0.10 -24.20 -6.61
C LYS A 7 1.48 -24.17 -5.95
N GLU A 8 2.52 -24.47 -6.72
CA GLU A 8 3.92 -24.30 -6.30
C GLU A 8 4.36 -22.83 -6.43
N HIS A 9 3.88 -22.14 -7.47
CA HIS A 9 4.23 -20.75 -7.77
C HIS A 9 3.00 -19.90 -8.02
N TYR A 10 3.10 -18.61 -7.68
CA TYR A 10 2.04 -17.63 -7.92
C TYR A 10 2.64 -16.26 -8.20
N ILE A 11 2.15 -15.60 -9.25
CA ILE A 11 2.45 -14.21 -9.56
C ILE A 11 1.21 -13.38 -9.25
N ILE A 12 1.39 -12.36 -8.41
CA ILE A 12 0.34 -11.40 -8.05
C ILE A 12 -0.17 -10.73 -9.32
N ASN A 13 -1.50 -10.65 -9.43
CA ASN A 13 -2.19 -10.12 -10.59
C ASN A 13 -3.31 -9.15 -10.15
N PRO A 14 -3.96 -8.45 -11.10
CA PRO A 14 -4.94 -7.42 -10.75
C PRO A 14 -6.19 -7.91 -10.00
N ARG A 15 -6.39 -9.22 -9.86
CA ARG A 15 -7.48 -9.81 -9.07
C ARG A 15 -7.05 -10.20 -7.66
N THR A 16 -5.76 -10.12 -7.33
CA THR A 16 -5.23 -10.51 -6.01
C THR A 16 -5.64 -9.49 -4.96
N MET A 17 -6.49 -9.89 -4.01
CA MET A 17 -6.99 -9.03 -2.94
C MET A 17 -6.14 -9.13 -1.66
N ALA A 18 -5.68 -10.34 -1.32
CA ALA A 18 -4.90 -10.57 -0.09
C ALA A 18 -4.00 -11.82 -0.18
N LEU A 19 -2.92 -11.79 0.60
CA LEU A 19 -2.06 -12.93 0.90
C LEU A 19 -2.13 -13.17 2.41
N LEU A 20 -2.60 -14.34 2.83
CA LEU A 20 -2.70 -14.74 4.23
C LEU A 20 -1.69 -15.86 4.53
N PRO A 21 -0.94 -15.80 5.63
CA PRO A 21 -0.06 -16.88 6.04
C PRO A 21 -0.88 -18.12 6.42
N MET A 22 -0.38 -19.31 6.10
CA MET A 22 -0.95 -20.57 6.55
C MET A 22 0.16 -21.61 6.76
N ASP A 23 -0.17 -22.64 7.53
CA ASP A 23 0.68 -23.81 7.70
C ASP A 23 0.25 -24.92 6.74
N GLY A 24 1.24 -25.50 6.05
CA GLY A 24 1.11 -26.71 5.27
C GLY A 24 0.89 -27.93 6.17
N LEU A 25 0.64 -29.08 5.54
CA LEU A 25 0.31 -30.33 6.24
C LEU A 25 1.42 -30.79 7.19
N PHE A 26 2.67 -30.42 6.94
CA PHE A 26 3.85 -30.81 7.73
C PHE A 26 4.52 -29.60 8.39
N GLY A 27 3.79 -28.48 8.57
CA GLY A 27 4.29 -27.28 9.23
C GLY A 27 5.08 -26.33 8.31
N GLU A 28 5.05 -26.55 7.00
CA GLU A 28 5.64 -25.64 6.02
C GLU A 28 4.92 -24.29 6.01
N HIS A 29 5.62 -23.21 5.68
CA HIS A 29 5.00 -21.88 5.59
C HIS A 29 4.46 -21.64 4.19
N TRP A 30 3.15 -21.77 4.06
CA TRP A 30 2.41 -21.58 2.83
C TRP A 30 1.62 -20.27 2.89
N THR A 31 0.99 -19.91 1.78
CA THR A 31 0.19 -18.69 1.66
C THR A 31 -1.16 -19.03 1.04
N ILE A 32 -2.23 -18.54 1.65
CA ILE A 32 -3.55 -18.47 1.02
C ILE A 32 -3.61 -17.19 0.21
N ILE A 33 -3.92 -17.32 -1.08
CA ILE A 33 -4.21 -16.19 -1.93
C ILE A 33 -5.73 -16.04 -2.03
N ILE A 34 -6.21 -14.83 -1.75
CA ILE A 34 -7.60 -14.46 -2.00
C ILE A 34 -7.61 -13.63 -3.28
N GLU A 35 -8.21 -14.17 -4.34
CA GLU A 35 -8.57 -13.41 -5.53
C GLU A 35 -10.06 -13.03 -5.50
N GLU A 36 -10.48 -12.13 -6.38
CA GLU A 36 -11.88 -11.69 -6.49
C GLU A 36 -12.89 -12.84 -6.64
N ASN A 37 -12.51 -13.92 -7.32
CA ASN A 37 -13.40 -15.02 -7.71
C ASN A 37 -12.94 -16.41 -7.25
N GLN A 38 -11.78 -16.51 -6.58
CA GLN A 38 -11.23 -17.80 -6.15
C GLN A 38 -10.29 -17.66 -4.95
N ILE A 39 -10.07 -18.78 -4.28
CA ILE A 39 -9.09 -18.92 -3.20
C ILE A 39 -8.10 -20.00 -3.61
N LEU A 40 -6.80 -19.70 -3.47
CA LEU A 40 -5.71 -20.59 -3.84
C LEU A 40 -4.82 -20.84 -2.63
N GLN A 41 -4.17 -22.00 -2.60
CA GLN A 41 -3.08 -22.29 -1.68
C GLN A 41 -1.76 -22.31 -2.46
N VAL A 42 -0.75 -21.63 -1.95
CA VAL A 42 0.57 -21.57 -2.58
C VAL A 42 1.60 -22.12 -1.61
N LYS A 43 2.42 -23.08 -2.06
CA LYS A 43 3.47 -23.72 -1.25
C LYS A 43 4.72 -22.84 -1.09
N ALA A 44 4.50 -21.56 -0.83
CA ALA A 44 5.54 -20.56 -0.64
C ALA A 44 5.11 -19.55 0.42
N LYS A 45 6.10 -18.89 1.03
CA LYS A 45 5.89 -17.80 1.99
C LYS A 45 5.37 -16.56 1.26
N ALA A 46 4.56 -15.74 1.93
CA ALA A 46 4.00 -14.53 1.34
C ALA A 46 5.09 -13.57 0.81
N ILE A 47 6.21 -13.45 1.53
CA ILE A 47 7.34 -12.62 1.08
C ILE A 47 8.03 -13.17 -0.17
N THR A 48 8.08 -14.49 -0.34
CA THR A 48 8.60 -15.13 -1.55
C THR A 48 7.68 -14.87 -2.73
N VAL A 49 6.36 -15.06 -2.55
CA VAL A 49 5.35 -14.73 -3.59
C VAL A 49 5.46 -13.26 -4.02
N ILE A 50 5.69 -12.36 -3.07
CA ILE A 50 5.88 -10.94 -3.34
C ILE A 50 7.15 -10.68 -4.13
N ASP A 51 8.30 -11.21 -3.71
CA ASP A 51 9.57 -10.97 -4.39
C ASP A 51 9.60 -11.59 -5.78
N ASP A 52 9.07 -12.80 -5.94
CA ASP A 52 8.89 -13.45 -7.24
C ASP A 52 8.01 -12.61 -8.16
N SER A 53 6.90 -12.06 -7.64
CA SER A 53 6.02 -11.16 -8.40
C SER A 53 6.71 -9.86 -8.77
N CYS A 54 7.47 -9.26 -7.84
CA CYS A 54 8.27 -8.08 -8.12
C CYS A 54 9.22 -8.37 -9.28
N CYS A 55 9.97 -9.48 -9.19
CA CYS A 55 10.97 -9.90 -10.18
C CYS A 55 10.34 -10.13 -11.55
N PHE A 56 9.16 -10.75 -11.58
CA PHE A 56 8.38 -10.93 -12.80
C PHE A 56 8.06 -9.60 -13.49
N PHE A 57 7.76 -8.55 -12.72
CA PHE A 57 7.55 -7.18 -13.23
C PHE A 57 8.84 -6.33 -13.27
N GLY A 58 10.02 -6.97 -13.29
CA GLY A 58 11.29 -6.32 -13.60
C GLY A 58 12.01 -5.61 -12.44
N SER A 59 11.69 -5.89 -11.17
CA SER A 59 12.42 -5.33 -10.02
C SER A 59 12.40 -6.28 -8.83
N SER A 60 13.37 -6.24 -7.93
CA SER A 60 13.26 -7.00 -6.66
C SER A 60 12.29 -6.33 -5.68
N TYR A 61 11.83 -7.08 -4.68
CA TYR A 61 11.14 -6.54 -3.51
C TYR A 61 11.98 -5.48 -2.80
N ILE A 62 13.30 -5.71 -2.68
CA ILE A 62 14.22 -4.76 -2.04
C ILE A 62 14.23 -3.43 -2.79
N GLY A 63 14.39 -3.45 -4.12
CA GLY A 63 14.40 -2.24 -4.93
C GLY A 63 13.07 -1.46 -4.85
N ARG A 64 11.93 -2.16 -4.90
CA ARG A 64 10.60 -1.53 -4.74
C ARG A 64 10.41 -0.94 -3.35
N LYS A 65 10.89 -1.63 -2.30
CA LYS A 65 10.85 -1.12 -0.92
C LYS A 65 11.71 0.14 -0.75
N GLU A 66 12.91 0.17 -1.32
CA GLU A 66 13.80 1.34 -1.29
C GLU A 66 13.20 2.53 -2.05
N GLY A 67 12.64 2.29 -3.25
CA GLY A 67 11.92 3.31 -4.00
C GLY A 67 10.69 3.85 -3.26
N ALA A 68 9.92 2.98 -2.62
CA ALA A 68 8.79 3.40 -1.78
C ALA A 68 9.26 4.26 -0.59
N ALA A 69 10.36 3.90 0.06
CA ALA A 69 10.91 4.66 1.18
C ALA A 69 11.40 6.04 0.76
N ALA A 70 12.05 6.16 -0.41
CA ALA A 70 12.48 7.44 -0.97
C ALA A 70 11.30 8.36 -1.29
N LEU A 71 10.17 7.81 -1.75
CA LEU A 71 8.96 8.58 -2.03
C LEU A 71 8.18 8.95 -0.76
N LEU A 72 8.17 8.11 0.27
CA LEU A 72 7.32 8.27 1.45
C LEU A 72 8.02 8.88 2.66
N ASN A 73 9.34 9.07 2.62
CA ASN A 73 10.17 9.56 3.72
C ASN A 73 10.10 8.69 5.00
N TYR A 74 9.71 7.41 4.88
CA TYR A 74 9.83 6.42 5.95
C TYR A 74 10.12 5.02 5.39
N THR A 75 10.86 4.21 6.14
CA THR A 75 11.41 2.94 5.67
C THR A 75 10.73 1.70 6.26
N HIS A 76 10.04 1.84 7.39
CA HIS A 76 9.50 0.70 8.13
C HIS A 76 8.13 0.28 7.58
N MET A 77 8.02 -0.99 7.15
CA MET A 77 6.78 -1.60 6.64
C MET A 77 6.12 -0.79 5.52
N ALA A 78 6.94 -0.26 4.60
CA ALA A 78 6.45 0.50 3.47
C ALA A 78 5.51 -0.35 2.59
N PRO A 79 4.45 0.25 2.01
CA PRO A 79 3.73 -0.36 0.90
C PRO A 79 4.69 -0.60 -0.27
N ILE A 80 4.34 -1.53 -1.14
CA ILE A 80 5.09 -1.84 -2.36
C ILE A 80 4.15 -1.82 -3.55
N ALA A 81 4.58 -1.23 -4.66
CA ALA A 81 3.93 -1.43 -5.93
C ALA A 81 4.50 -2.71 -6.51
N ILE A 82 3.70 -3.75 -6.73
CA ILE A 82 4.09 -4.94 -7.52
C ILE A 82 4.11 -4.59 -9.01
N SER A 83 3.16 -3.77 -9.43
CA SER A 83 3.19 -3.05 -10.70
C SER A 83 2.41 -1.76 -10.53
N ASP A 84 3.09 -0.66 -10.77
CA ASP A 84 2.52 0.69 -10.87
C ASP A 84 1.57 0.81 -12.07
N ALA A 85 1.98 0.28 -13.24
CA ALA A 85 1.18 0.27 -14.46
C ALA A 85 -0.19 -0.43 -14.32
N TYR A 86 -0.28 -1.44 -13.46
CA TYR A 86 -1.54 -2.17 -13.18
C TYR A 86 -2.18 -1.80 -11.84
N ASP A 87 -1.68 -0.77 -11.16
CA ASP A 87 -2.20 -0.29 -9.88
C ASP A 87 -2.26 -1.39 -8.79
N MET A 88 -1.25 -2.26 -8.78
CA MET A 88 -1.12 -3.38 -7.86
C MET A 88 -0.24 -2.97 -6.68
N ILE A 89 -0.82 -2.23 -5.74
CA ILE A 89 -0.13 -1.75 -4.53
C ILE A 89 -0.53 -2.61 -3.35
N LEU A 90 0.45 -3.30 -2.77
CA LEU A 90 0.26 -4.14 -1.59
C LEU A 90 0.92 -3.50 -0.37
N PHE A 91 0.34 -3.74 0.81
CA PHE A 91 0.90 -3.27 2.07
C PHE A 91 0.85 -4.36 3.16
N PRO A 92 1.89 -4.44 4.02
CA PRO A 92 1.98 -5.47 5.03
C PRO A 92 1.30 -5.04 6.34
N LEU A 93 0.61 -5.98 7.00
CA LEU A 93 -0.01 -5.75 8.32
C LEU A 93 0.96 -5.89 9.50
N THR A 94 2.07 -6.58 9.32
CA THR A 94 3.17 -6.64 10.31
C THR A 94 4.52 -6.52 9.57
N SER A 95 5.64 -6.85 10.21
CA SER A 95 6.92 -6.90 9.50
C SER A 95 6.86 -7.94 8.36
N PRO A 96 7.31 -7.63 7.14
CA PRO A 96 7.46 -8.60 6.05
C PRO A 96 8.31 -9.83 6.38
N LYS A 97 9.17 -9.73 7.39
CA LYS A 97 9.97 -10.85 7.91
C LYS A 97 9.20 -11.73 8.91
N ASN A 98 8.07 -11.24 9.42
CA ASN A 98 7.20 -12.01 10.30
C ASN A 98 6.51 -13.11 9.49
N ARG A 99 6.56 -14.33 10.00
CA ARG A 99 5.87 -15.49 9.45
C ARG A 99 4.38 -15.24 9.25
N ASP A 100 3.75 -14.54 10.20
CA ASP A 100 2.31 -14.30 10.21
C ASP A 100 1.93 -12.98 9.50
N CYS A 101 2.80 -12.48 8.62
CA CYS A 101 2.54 -11.25 7.90
C CYS A 101 1.45 -11.42 6.84
N ILE A 102 0.34 -10.72 7.04
CA ILE A 102 -0.71 -10.57 6.03
C ILE A 102 -0.37 -9.40 5.10
N TRP A 103 -0.60 -9.59 3.81
CA TRP A 103 -0.53 -8.52 2.82
C TRP A 103 -1.89 -8.29 2.19
N LEU A 104 -2.23 -7.02 2.00
CA LEU A 104 -3.48 -6.61 1.38
C LEU A 104 -3.19 -5.74 0.17
N SER A 105 -3.98 -5.93 -0.88
CA SER A 105 -3.98 -5.02 -2.02
C SER A 105 -4.87 -3.82 -1.72
N HIS A 106 -4.27 -2.63 -1.73
CA HIS A 106 -4.95 -1.37 -1.41
C HIS A 106 -6.18 -1.14 -2.29
N LYS A 107 -6.08 -1.44 -3.59
CA LYS A 107 -7.16 -1.24 -4.58
C LYS A 107 -8.42 -2.05 -4.26
N HIS A 108 -8.30 -3.19 -3.58
CA HIS A 108 -9.44 -4.05 -3.27
C HIS A 108 -10.08 -3.74 -1.92
N ILE A 109 -9.57 -2.81 -1.12
CA ILE A 109 -10.20 -2.41 0.15
C ILE A 109 -11.35 -1.45 -0.15
N ARG A 110 -12.57 -1.85 0.18
CA ARG A 110 -13.78 -1.02 0.00
C ARG A 110 -14.20 -0.31 1.28
N ASN A 111 -14.22 -1.04 2.39
CA ASN A 111 -14.63 -0.51 3.69
C ASN A 111 -13.91 -1.26 4.81
N TRP A 112 -13.82 -0.66 6.00
CA TRP A 112 -13.26 -1.28 7.19
C TRP A 112 -14.01 -0.80 8.43
N GLN A 113 -14.11 -1.67 9.43
CA GLN A 113 -14.80 -1.36 10.69
C GLN A 113 -14.07 -1.99 11.87
N ASN A 114 -14.18 -1.34 13.02
CA ASN A 114 -13.63 -1.86 14.26
C ASN A 114 -14.43 -3.11 14.70
N ASN A 115 -13.74 -4.06 15.31
CA ASN A 115 -14.29 -5.25 15.94
C ASN A 115 -13.43 -5.50 17.18
N ASP A 116 -13.99 -5.62 18.38
CA ASP A 116 -13.29 -5.59 19.68
C ASP A 116 -11.87 -6.18 19.70
N ASN A 117 -11.66 -7.31 19.01
CA ASN A 117 -10.38 -8.01 18.93
C ASN A 117 -9.72 -8.01 17.52
N GLY A 118 -9.92 -6.96 16.71
CA GLY A 118 -9.35 -6.87 15.37
C GLY A 118 -9.99 -5.82 14.46
N THR A 119 -9.83 -6.02 13.15
CA THR A 119 -10.43 -5.16 12.13
C THR A 119 -11.20 -6.04 11.15
N ILE A 120 -12.43 -5.64 10.81
CA ILE A 120 -13.17 -6.28 9.72
C ILE A 120 -12.95 -5.45 8.47
N VAL A 121 -12.46 -6.09 7.41
CA VAL A 121 -12.27 -5.48 6.09
C VAL A 121 -13.31 -6.05 5.14
N GLN A 122 -13.98 -5.16 4.41
CA GLN A 122 -14.80 -5.51 3.26
C GLN A 122 -14.02 -5.21 1.98
N PHE A 123 -13.90 -6.22 1.12
CA PHE A 123 -13.27 -6.09 -0.18
C PHE A 123 -14.25 -5.52 -1.23
N THR A 124 -13.72 -5.11 -2.38
CA THR A 124 -14.49 -4.57 -3.51
C THR A 124 -15.51 -5.55 -4.07
N ASN A 125 -15.23 -6.86 -4.00
CA ASN A 125 -16.16 -7.93 -4.35
C ASN A 125 -17.20 -8.24 -3.25
N HIS A 126 -17.34 -7.37 -2.24
CA HIS A 126 -18.24 -7.49 -1.10
C HIS A 126 -17.91 -8.59 -0.08
N GLN A 127 -16.89 -9.43 -0.33
CA GLN A 127 -16.44 -10.40 0.66
C GLN A 127 -15.84 -9.69 1.87
N VAL A 128 -15.96 -10.33 3.03
CA VAL A 128 -15.54 -9.75 4.31
C VAL A 128 -14.52 -10.67 4.98
N LYS A 129 -13.47 -10.07 5.55
CA LYS A 129 -12.46 -10.79 6.32
C LYS A 129 -12.15 -10.08 7.64
N LYS A 130 -12.19 -10.85 8.74
CA LYS A 130 -11.66 -10.42 10.03
C LYS A 130 -10.13 -10.58 10.04
N LEU A 131 -9.43 -9.52 10.43
CA LEU A 131 -7.98 -9.44 10.50
C LEU A 131 -7.55 -9.27 11.97
N PRO A 132 -6.48 -9.95 12.42
CA PRO A 132 -5.98 -9.88 13.79
C PRO A 132 -5.09 -8.64 13.99
N ILE A 133 -5.62 -7.45 13.71
CA ILE A 133 -4.92 -6.18 13.85
C ILE A 133 -5.87 -5.12 14.41
N PHE A 134 -5.37 -4.28 15.30
CA PHE A 134 -6.14 -3.14 15.83
C PHE A 134 -6.54 -2.17 14.72
N PHE A 135 -7.75 -1.65 14.83
CA PHE A 135 -8.35 -0.72 13.87
C PHE A 135 -7.45 0.48 13.55
N SER A 136 -6.92 1.16 14.57
CA SER A 136 -6.04 2.32 14.39
C SER A 136 -4.75 1.98 13.63
N THR A 137 -4.13 0.84 13.94
CA THR A 137 -2.92 0.37 13.23
C THR A 137 -3.23 0.02 11.79
N PHE A 138 -4.38 -0.60 11.53
CA PHE A 138 -4.85 -0.88 10.17
C PHE A 138 -5.03 0.41 9.36
N GLU A 139 -5.70 1.42 9.91
CA GLU A 139 -5.93 2.70 9.24
C GLU A 139 -4.63 3.41 8.87
N ILE A 140 -3.65 3.44 9.78
CA ILE A 140 -2.34 4.02 9.49
C ILE A 140 -1.70 3.32 8.29
N LYS A 141 -1.75 1.99 8.24
CA LYS A 141 -1.16 1.20 7.15
C LYS A 141 -1.90 1.39 5.82
N LEU A 142 -3.24 1.44 5.86
CA LEU A 142 -4.06 1.70 4.70
C LEU A 142 -3.79 3.10 4.14
N ASN A 143 -3.79 4.13 4.98
CA ASN A 143 -3.54 5.51 4.58
C ASN A 143 -2.12 5.72 4.03
N ARG A 144 -1.13 5.02 4.57
CA ARG A 144 0.23 4.97 4.02
C ARG A 144 0.27 4.39 2.62
N ALA A 145 -0.48 3.32 2.37
CA ALA A 145 -0.62 2.74 1.03
C ALA A 145 -1.37 3.68 0.07
N ALA A 146 -2.40 4.39 0.56
CA ALA A 146 -3.13 5.40 -0.21
C ALA A 146 -2.21 6.56 -0.62
N GLN A 147 -1.43 7.10 0.33
CA GLN A 147 -0.46 8.17 0.06
C GLN A 147 0.56 7.73 -0.99
N TYR A 148 1.08 6.51 -0.88
CA TYR A 148 2.03 5.98 -1.86
C TYR A 148 1.41 5.86 -3.26
N ARG A 149 0.18 5.37 -3.36
CA ARG A 149 -0.59 5.31 -4.60
C ARG A 149 -0.75 6.69 -5.24
N CYS A 150 -1.13 7.70 -4.46
CA CYS A 150 -1.26 9.07 -4.96
C CYS A 150 0.06 9.60 -5.55
N LYS A 151 1.19 9.43 -4.83
CA LYS A 151 2.50 9.88 -5.32
C LYS A 151 2.94 9.21 -6.63
N LEU A 152 2.62 7.92 -6.80
CA LEU A 152 2.89 7.22 -8.05
C LEU A 152 2.02 7.76 -9.20
N LEU A 153 0.73 7.99 -8.95
CA LEU A 153 -0.18 8.58 -9.94
C LEU A 153 0.26 9.98 -10.36
N GLU A 154 0.66 10.83 -9.40
CA GLU A 154 1.24 12.15 -9.68
C GLU A 154 2.50 12.05 -10.55
N SER A 155 3.38 11.09 -10.26
CA SER A 155 4.60 10.85 -11.04
C SER A 155 4.29 10.44 -12.49
N HIS A 156 3.28 9.58 -12.69
CA HIS A 156 2.82 9.21 -14.03
C HIS A 156 2.21 10.38 -14.79
N GLN A 157 1.39 11.19 -14.11
CA GLN A 157 0.80 12.40 -14.70
C GLN A 157 1.89 13.38 -15.10
N TYR A 158 2.86 13.66 -14.21
CA TYR A 158 4.00 14.51 -14.50
C TYR A 158 4.77 14.05 -15.74
N ALA A 159 5.05 12.75 -15.87
CA ALA A 159 5.72 12.18 -17.04
C ALA A 159 4.92 12.35 -18.35
N GLN A 160 3.58 12.47 -18.29
CA GLN A 160 2.71 12.64 -19.46
C GLN A 160 2.47 14.11 -19.84
N ILE A 161 2.49 15.03 -18.86
CA ILE A 161 2.07 16.42 -19.07
C ILE A 161 3.21 17.43 -19.06
N ALA A 162 4.45 17.06 -18.69
CA ALA A 162 5.55 17.99 -18.42
C ALA A 162 5.71 19.09 -19.51
N PRO A 163 5.27 20.34 -19.25
CA PRO A 163 5.66 21.52 -20.02
C PRO A 163 7.08 21.93 -19.61
N PRO A 164 7.78 22.80 -20.37
CA PRO A 164 9.14 23.20 -20.04
C PRO A 164 9.17 23.77 -18.62
N TYR A 165 10.10 23.26 -17.82
CA TYR A 165 10.52 23.85 -16.57
C TYR A 165 10.72 25.37 -16.78
N PHE A 166 9.99 26.21 -16.04
CA PHE A 166 10.21 27.66 -16.00
C PHE A 166 11.02 27.99 -14.74
N PRO A 167 12.36 27.97 -14.79
CA PRO A 167 13.16 28.50 -13.70
C PRO A 167 12.94 30.02 -13.64
N GLY A 168 12.43 30.53 -12.51
CA GLY A 168 12.38 31.97 -12.27
C GLY A 168 11.26 32.46 -11.36
N ALA A 169 10.18 31.69 -11.17
CA ALA A 169 9.20 32.00 -10.14
C ALA A 169 9.63 31.32 -8.84
N SER A 170 10.16 32.08 -7.89
CA SER A 170 10.25 31.61 -6.52
C SER A 170 8.84 31.28 -6.03
N PRO A 171 8.62 30.13 -5.35
CA PRO A 171 7.38 29.88 -4.65
C PRO A 171 7.05 31.07 -3.74
N ILE A 172 5.77 31.43 -3.63
CA ILE A 172 5.34 32.42 -2.64
C ILE A 172 5.75 31.89 -1.27
N ASP A 173 6.55 32.65 -0.54
CA ASP A 173 6.91 32.33 0.83
C ASP A 173 5.69 32.56 1.72
N LEU A 174 4.98 31.48 2.05
CA LEU A 174 3.74 31.60 2.83
C LEU A 174 3.98 32.21 4.22
N GLU A 175 5.18 32.06 4.79
CA GLU A 175 5.53 32.64 6.09
C GLU A 175 5.69 34.18 6.01
N GLU A 176 5.97 34.71 4.82
CA GLU A 176 6.05 36.16 4.60
C GLU A 176 4.66 36.81 4.58
N TRP A 177 3.66 36.10 4.06
CA TRP A 177 2.34 36.65 3.74
C TRP A 177 1.22 36.17 4.67
N VAL A 178 1.35 34.98 5.28
CA VAL A 178 0.32 34.35 6.10
C VAL A 178 0.89 34.06 7.49
N LEU A 179 0.56 34.90 8.47
CA LEU A 179 1.07 34.80 9.82
C LEU A 179 0.09 34.01 10.70
N MET A 180 0.60 33.06 11.49
CA MET A 180 -0.16 32.37 12.51
C MET A 180 -0.09 33.16 13.83
N LYS A 181 -1.25 33.57 14.35
CA LYS A 181 -1.42 34.22 15.65
C LYS A 181 -1.26 33.21 16.78
N ASP A 182 -0.96 33.72 17.98
CA ASP A 182 -0.84 32.91 19.20
C ASP A 182 -2.12 32.12 19.56
N ASN A 183 -3.28 32.56 19.07
CA ASN A 183 -4.56 31.87 19.24
C ASN A 183 -4.83 30.80 18.16
N GLY A 184 -3.87 30.54 17.25
CA GLY A 184 -3.99 29.58 16.15
C GLY A 184 -4.79 30.08 14.94
N MET A 185 -5.23 31.35 14.93
CA MET A 185 -5.82 31.98 13.74
C MET A 185 -4.74 32.49 12.78
N PHE A 186 -5.09 32.67 11.51
CA PHE A 186 -4.17 33.20 10.50
C PHE A 186 -4.58 34.62 10.08
N GLU A 187 -3.61 35.45 9.72
CA GLU A 187 -3.84 36.75 9.06
C GLU A 187 -2.93 36.95 7.86
N ILE A 188 -3.38 37.76 6.90
CA ILE A 188 -2.55 38.16 5.77
C ILE A 188 -1.80 39.42 6.16
N ARG A 189 -0.49 39.47 5.88
CA ARG A 189 0.28 40.70 5.99
C ARG A 189 -0.23 41.68 4.94
N GLU A 190 -0.94 42.73 5.37
CA GLU A 190 -1.29 43.81 4.46
C GLU A 190 0.00 44.42 3.92
N ALA A 191 0.15 44.48 2.60
CA ALA A 191 1.25 45.22 1.98
C ALA A 191 1.01 46.70 2.29
N GLU A 192 1.60 47.22 3.37
CA GLU A 192 1.62 48.66 3.62
C GLU A 192 2.35 49.34 2.45
N ASN A 193 1.56 49.98 1.56
CA ASN A 193 1.91 50.95 0.51
C ASN A 193 3.38 50.98 0.04
N ALA A 194 3.66 50.30 -1.09
CA ALA A 194 4.81 50.62 -1.94
C ALA A 194 4.61 51.95 -2.68
#